data_AF-A0AA36Y454-F1
#
_entry.id   AF-A0AA36Y454-F1
#
_cell.length_a   1.000
_cell.length_b   1.000
_cell.length_c   1.000
_cell.angle_alpha   90.00
_cell.angle_beta   90.00
_cell.angle_gamma   90.00
#
_symmetry.space_group_name_H-M   'P 1'
#
loop_
_entity.id
_entity.type
_entity.pdbx_description
1 polymer ?
#
loop_
_entity_poly.entity_id
_entity_poly.type
_entity_poly.pdbx_seq_one_letter_code
_entity_poly.pdbx_strand_id
1 'polypeptide(L)'
;MRKWTAMGLIFALFLLLTGCGAGIGNKNKSEETASTQNETANTGNKNRPEETALTQNEAANRSESETVLQVKIDYGSSRIYTKEDMNSAIAVILREFSTWDGCELHSISYSSDDECSQSNIEWLNEMEAATDTTETFTQCIMFTSNFHSPKQGGGAWNADEEYTDWQWWLARSDGGQWKLMTWGY
;
A
#
# COMPACT_ATOMS: atom_id res chain seq x y z
N MET A 1 -41.75 -9.83 14.17
CA MET A 1 -41.46 -10.68 13.00
C MET A 1 -40.12 -10.26 12.44
N ARG A 2 -39.15 -11.17 12.52
CA ARG A 2 -37.75 -10.99 12.08
C ARG A 2 -37.69 -11.02 10.56
N LYS A 3 -37.13 -9.98 9.95
CA LYS A 3 -36.53 -10.02 8.60
C LYS A 3 -35.44 -8.94 8.51
N TRP A 4 -34.22 -9.31 8.87
CA TRP A 4 -33.03 -8.72 8.28
C TRP A 4 -32.21 -9.89 7.78
N THR A 5 -32.32 -10.09 6.46
CA THR A 5 -31.58 -11.09 5.71
C THR A 5 -30.11 -10.71 5.70
N ALA A 6 -29.29 -11.69 6.03
CA ALA A 6 -27.84 -11.67 5.92
C ALA A 6 -27.39 -11.14 4.54
N MET A 7 -26.57 -10.11 4.55
CA MET A 7 -25.71 -9.74 3.43
C MET A 7 -24.31 -9.55 4.01
N GLY A 8 -23.36 -10.36 3.53
CA GLY A 8 -21.96 -9.98 3.51
C GLY A 8 -21.05 -10.48 4.62
N LEU A 9 -21.17 -11.74 5.07
CA LEU A 9 -19.98 -12.45 5.59
C LEU A 9 -19.04 -12.70 4.41
N ILE A 10 -18.16 -11.74 4.10
CA ILE A 10 -17.06 -11.97 3.16
C ILE A 10 -16.00 -12.77 3.91
N PHE A 11 -16.00 -14.07 3.60
CA PHE A 11 -14.99 -15.05 3.97
C PHE A 11 -13.60 -14.58 3.52
N ALA A 12 -12.76 -14.12 4.44
CA ALA A 12 -11.32 -14.08 4.24
C ALA A 12 -10.72 -15.47 4.51
N LEU A 13 -10.93 -16.42 3.58
CA LEU A 13 -10.23 -17.71 3.61
C LEU A 13 -8.84 -17.54 2.96
N PHE A 14 -7.85 -17.24 3.80
CA PHE A 14 -6.43 -17.33 3.46
C PHE A 14 -6.06 -18.79 3.15
N LEU A 15 -5.70 -19.11 1.90
CA LEU A 15 -4.97 -20.33 1.56
C LEU A 15 -3.51 -19.97 1.22
N LEU A 16 -2.64 -20.17 2.21
CA LEU A 16 -1.19 -20.23 2.04
C LEU A 16 -0.83 -21.50 1.26
N LEU A 17 -0.24 -21.36 0.07
CA LEU A 17 0.58 -22.41 -0.53
C LEU A 17 2.06 -22.01 -0.38
N THR A 18 2.69 -22.58 0.64
CA THR A 18 4.14 -22.65 0.78
C THR A 18 4.70 -23.66 -0.24
N GLY A 19 5.20 -23.16 -1.37
CA GLY A 19 6.02 -23.92 -2.29
C GLY A 19 7.49 -23.85 -1.91
N CYS A 20 7.98 -24.86 -1.18
CA CYS A 20 9.40 -25.07 -0.91
C CYS A 20 10.12 -25.45 -2.23
N GLY A 21 11.10 -24.65 -2.66
CA GLY A 21 11.91 -24.91 -3.85
C GLY A 21 13.38 -24.64 -3.56
N ALA A 22 14.12 -25.69 -3.19
CA ALA A 22 15.56 -25.70 -3.07
C ALA A 22 16.23 -25.60 -4.45
N GLY A 23 17.34 -24.86 -4.58
CA GLY A 23 18.03 -24.73 -5.87
C GLY A 23 19.32 -23.94 -5.85
N ILE A 24 20.37 -24.56 -5.31
CA ILE A 24 21.76 -24.66 -5.83
C ILE A 24 22.45 -23.34 -6.25
N GLY A 25 23.53 -23.04 -5.51
CA GLY A 25 24.32 -21.82 -5.67
C GLY A 25 25.30 -21.78 -6.85
N ASN A 26 25.98 -20.64 -6.94
CA ASN A 26 27.33 -20.59 -7.47
C ASN A 26 28.11 -19.45 -6.81
N LYS A 27 29.16 -19.81 -6.05
CA LYS A 27 30.17 -18.88 -5.56
C LYS A 27 31.26 -18.84 -6.61
N ASN A 28 31.45 -17.71 -7.30
CA ASN A 28 32.71 -17.47 -7.99
C ASN A 28 33.40 -16.24 -7.39
N LYS A 29 34.59 -16.55 -6.89
CA LYS A 29 35.51 -15.78 -6.10
C LYS A 29 36.42 -14.98 -7.04
N SER A 30 36.79 -13.80 -6.56
CA SER A 30 37.87 -12.93 -6.98
C SER A 30 39.08 -13.61 -7.62
N GLU A 31 39.54 -13.07 -8.75
CA GLU A 31 40.96 -13.03 -9.09
C GLU A 31 41.34 -11.64 -9.62
N GLU A 32 42.24 -11.03 -8.85
CA GLU A 32 43.05 -9.86 -9.15
C GLU A 32 44.23 -10.30 -10.04
N THR A 33 44.67 -9.50 -11.01
CA THR A 33 46.07 -9.03 -11.11
C THR A 33 46.41 -8.29 -12.42
N ALA A 34 47.02 -7.12 -12.21
CA ALA A 34 48.21 -6.56 -12.87
C ALA A 34 48.17 -6.11 -14.35
N SER A 35 48.14 -4.78 -14.48
CA SER A 35 49.08 -3.89 -15.19
C SER A 35 49.54 -4.19 -16.62
N THR A 36 49.42 -3.18 -17.48
CA THR A 36 50.54 -2.69 -18.31
C THR A 36 50.30 -1.22 -18.67
N GLN A 37 51.32 -0.40 -18.42
CA GLN A 37 51.45 0.99 -18.83
C GLN A 37 52.01 1.06 -20.26
N ASN A 38 51.59 2.02 -21.08
CA ASN A 38 52.51 2.80 -21.91
C ASN A 38 51.87 4.11 -22.40
N GLU A 39 52.63 5.18 -22.20
CA GLU A 39 52.41 6.53 -22.70
C GLU A 39 52.67 6.60 -24.21
N THR A 40 52.00 7.51 -24.91
CA THR A 40 52.66 8.41 -25.88
C THR A 40 51.77 9.62 -26.15
N ALA A 41 52.42 10.77 -26.31
CA ALA A 41 51.90 12.11 -26.15
C ALA A 41 51.39 12.78 -27.45
N ASN A 42 50.83 13.98 -27.24
CA ASN A 42 50.83 15.16 -28.15
C ASN A 42 49.72 15.19 -29.23
N THR A 43 49.02 16.27 -29.60
CA THR A 43 49.09 17.73 -29.37
C THR A 43 47.73 18.32 -29.79
N GLY A 44 47.36 19.51 -29.30
CA GLY A 44 46.60 20.46 -30.12
C GLY A 44 45.25 20.94 -29.56
N ASN A 45 45.29 22.03 -28.81
CA ASN A 45 44.14 22.86 -28.47
C ASN A 45 43.83 23.83 -29.63
N LYS A 46 42.57 23.94 -30.06
CA LYS A 46 42.04 25.18 -30.65
C LYS A 46 40.52 25.29 -30.45
N ASN A 47 40.12 26.12 -29.48
CA ASN A 47 38.76 26.65 -29.33
C ASN A 47 38.39 27.60 -30.49
N ARG A 48 37.17 27.49 -31.05
CA ARG A 48 36.21 28.58 -31.38
C ARG A 48 34.91 27.98 -32.01
N PRO A 49 33.70 28.52 -31.76
CA PRO A 49 32.43 27.79 -31.91
C PRO A 49 31.74 28.06 -33.26
N GLU A 50 31.00 27.06 -33.76
CA GLU A 50 29.92 27.27 -34.73
C GLU A 50 28.67 26.50 -34.29
N GLU A 51 27.65 27.31 -34.03
CA GLU A 51 26.23 27.02 -33.93
C GLU A 51 25.74 26.28 -35.19
N THR A 52 25.09 25.12 -35.04
CA THR A 52 23.76 24.84 -35.61
C THR A 52 23.35 23.37 -35.44
N ALA A 53 22.05 23.18 -35.24
CA ALA A 53 21.24 21.95 -35.32
C ALA A 53 20.90 21.28 -33.98
N LEU A 54 19.74 21.71 -33.47
CA LEU A 54 18.93 21.12 -32.40
C LEU A 54 18.54 19.67 -32.74
N THR A 55 18.84 18.71 -31.86
CA THR A 55 18.13 17.42 -31.83
C THR A 55 17.00 17.52 -30.80
N GLN A 56 15.83 17.96 -31.27
CA GLN A 56 14.57 18.06 -30.51
C GLN A 56 13.92 16.68 -30.29
N ASN A 57 14.67 15.65 -29.91
CA ASN A 57 14.10 14.31 -29.68
C ASN A 57 14.39 13.71 -28.29
N GLU A 58 15.02 14.47 -27.38
CA GLU A 58 15.19 14.04 -25.97
C GLU A 58 14.35 14.87 -24.97
N ALA A 59 13.40 15.68 -25.46
CA ALA A 59 12.47 16.45 -24.62
C ALA A 59 11.00 16.05 -24.78
N ALA A 60 10.71 15.04 -25.62
CA ALA A 60 9.35 14.59 -25.93
C ALA A 60 8.98 13.24 -25.28
N ASN A 61 9.62 12.87 -24.17
CA ASN A 61 9.15 11.77 -23.32
C ASN A 61 8.88 12.23 -21.86
N ARG A 62 8.58 13.51 -21.70
CA ARG A 62 8.08 14.10 -20.46
C ARG A 62 6.68 14.62 -20.77
N SER A 63 5.67 14.01 -20.16
CA SER A 63 4.24 14.36 -20.23
C SER A 63 3.32 13.58 -21.18
N GLU A 64 3.50 12.27 -21.33
CA GLU A 64 2.31 11.42 -21.24
C GLU A 64 1.98 11.32 -19.75
N SER A 65 1.01 12.12 -19.35
CA SER A 65 0.44 12.17 -18.01
C SER A 65 -0.27 10.85 -17.73
N GLU A 66 0.47 9.80 -17.39
CA GLU A 66 -0.01 8.88 -16.37
C GLU A 66 -0.22 9.74 -15.12
N THR A 67 -1.46 10.19 -14.91
CA THR A 67 -1.87 10.69 -13.61
C THR A 67 -1.79 9.49 -12.68
N VAL A 68 -0.60 9.22 -12.14
CA VAL A 68 -0.45 8.37 -10.97
C VAL A 68 -1.18 9.15 -9.89
N LEU A 69 -2.44 8.80 -9.65
CA LEU A 69 -3.25 9.44 -8.63
C LEU A 69 -2.54 9.18 -7.31
N GLN A 70 -1.85 10.20 -6.84
CA GLN A 70 -1.15 10.14 -5.57
C GLN A 70 -2.22 10.15 -4.48
N VAL A 71 -2.48 8.99 -3.89
CA VAL A 71 -3.38 8.87 -2.75
C VAL A 71 -2.90 9.82 -1.65
N LYS A 72 -3.79 10.70 -1.17
CA LYS A 72 -3.49 11.61 -0.08
C LYS A 72 -3.56 10.85 1.25
N ILE A 73 -2.47 10.84 2.00
CA ILE A 73 -2.43 10.23 3.33
C ILE A 73 -2.37 11.33 4.39
N ASP A 74 -3.36 11.36 5.28
CA ASP A 74 -3.35 12.17 6.49
C ASP A 74 -3.08 11.28 7.71
N TYR A 75 -1.92 11.47 8.34
CA TYR A 75 -1.53 10.71 9.54
C TYR A 75 -2.11 11.30 10.82
N GLY A 76 -2.74 12.49 10.75
CA GLY A 76 -3.26 13.20 11.91
C GLY A 76 -2.19 13.43 12.97
N SER A 77 -2.60 13.32 14.23
CA SER A 77 -1.71 13.34 15.40
C SER A 77 -1.98 12.11 16.25
N SER A 78 -0.94 11.38 16.60
CA SER A 78 -1.02 10.20 17.45
C SER A 78 0.09 10.20 18.49
N ARG A 79 -0.26 9.76 19.70
CA ARG A 79 0.66 9.46 20.80
C ARG A 79 0.91 7.96 20.94
N ILE A 80 0.07 7.14 20.31
CA ILE A 80 0.08 5.67 20.39
C ILE A 80 0.85 5.06 19.22
N TYR A 81 0.72 5.65 18.02
CA TYR A 81 1.25 5.09 16.78
C TYR A 81 2.35 5.97 16.18
N THR A 82 3.45 5.33 15.81
CA THR A 82 4.47 5.95 14.96
C THR A 82 3.97 6.02 13.51
N LYS A 83 4.64 6.83 12.69
CA LYS A 83 4.34 6.90 11.26
C LYS A 83 4.57 5.54 10.59
N GLU A 84 5.60 4.81 11.00
CA GLU A 84 5.94 3.48 10.52
C GLU A 84 4.86 2.44 10.89
N ASP A 85 4.29 2.52 12.10
CA ASP A 85 3.15 1.69 12.49
C ASP A 85 1.93 1.96 11.60
N MET A 86 1.61 3.25 11.38
CA MET A 86 0.50 3.65 10.52
C MET A 86 0.72 3.23 9.06
N ASN A 87 1.93 3.38 8.54
CA ASN A 87 2.29 2.92 7.19
C ASN A 87 2.03 1.42 7.03
N SER A 88 2.34 0.64 8.07
CA SER A 88 2.10 -0.80 8.05
C SER A 88 0.60 -1.14 8.02
N ALA A 89 -0.24 -0.39 8.75
CA ALA A 89 -1.69 -0.54 8.70
C ALA A 89 -2.26 -0.09 7.33
N ILE A 90 -1.81 1.05 6.82
CA ILE A 90 -2.21 1.59 5.52
C ILE A 90 -1.82 0.63 4.39
N ALA A 91 -0.67 -0.05 4.48
CA ALA A 91 -0.28 -1.06 3.49
C ALA A 91 -1.27 -2.24 3.42
N VAL A 92 -1.93 -2.59 4.53
CA VAL A 92 -3.01 -3.59 4.55
C VAL A 92 -4.25 -3.04 3.85
N ILE A 93 -4.64 -1.79 4.13
CA ILE A 93 -5.76 -1.11 3.46
C ILE A 93 -5.51 -1.03 1.95
N LEU A 94 -4.34 -0.56 1.52
CA LEU A 94 -4.00 -0.44 0.10
C LEU A 94 -3.99 -1.80 -0.61
N ARG A 95 -3.56 -2.86 0.07
CA ARG A 95 -3.62 -4.22 -0.47
C ARG A 95 -5.08 -4.66 -0.67
N GLU A 96 -5.93 -4.45 0.31
CA GLU A 96 -7.36 -4.77 0.18
C GLU A 96 -8.01 -3.92 -0.93
N PHE A 97 -7.82 -2.60 -0.90
CA PHE A 97 -8.37 -1.67 -1.88
C PHE A 97 -7.90 -1.98 -3.31
N SER A 98 -6.69 -2.51 -3.50
CA SER A 98 -6.21 -2.91 -4.82
C SER A 98 -7.04 -4.02 -5.49
N THR A 99 -7.89 -4.70 -4.73
CA THR A 99 -8.84 -5.70 -5.24
C THR A 99 -10.19 -5.10 -5.63
N TRP A 100 -10.43 -3.81 -5.37
CA TRP A 100 -11.68 -3.12 -5.66
C TRP A 100 -11.66 -2.58 -7.09
N ASP A 101 -11.90 -3.48 -8.04
CA ASP A 101 -11.80 -3.20 -9.47
C ASP A 101 -12.59 -1.96 -9.90
N GLY A 102 -11.87 -1.01 -10.50
CA GLY A 102 -12.44 0.23 -11.03
C GLY A 102 -12.76 1.30 -9.99
N CYS A 103 -12.49 1.06 -8.70
CA CYS A 103 -12.53 2.11 -7.69
C CYS A 103 -11.26 2.97 -7.73
N GLU A 104 -11.42 4.26 -7.47
CA GLU A 104 -10.35 5.26 -7.45
C GLU A 104 -10.18 5.80 -6.03
N LEU A 105 -9.09 5.42 -5.36
CA LEU A 105 -8.81 5.90 -4.00
C LEU A 105 -8.27 7.34 -4.03
N HIS A 106 -8.94 8.24 -3.32
CA HIS A 106 -8.52 9.64 -3.22
C HIS A 106 -7.67 9.89 -1.98
N SER A 107 -8.12 9.41 -0.82
CA SER A 107 -7.43 9.67 0.44
C SER A 107 -7.65 8.58 1.48
N ILE A 108 -6.68 8.47 2.39
CA ILE A 108 -6.80 7.76 3.67
C ILE A 108 -6.42 8.73 4.78
N SER A 109 -7.24 8.81 5.82
CA SER A 109 -7.05 9.69 6.96
C SER A 109 -7.11 8.89 8.25
N TYR A 110 -6.12 9.04 9.11
CA TYR A 110 -6.16 8.50 10.47
C TYR A 110 -7.25 9.21 11.28
N SER A 111 -8.10 8.46 12.00
CA SER A 111 -9.17 9.03 12.83
C SER A 111 -8.61 9.70 14.08
N SER A 112 -8.31 8.93 15.13
CA SER A 112 -7.77 9.44 16.39
C SER A 112 -7.27 8.31 17.29
N ASP A 113 -6.50 8.67 18.32
CA ASP A 113 -6.06 7.75 19.37
C ASP A 113 -7.24 7.20 20.20
N ASP A 114 -8.35 7.94 20.28
CA ASP A 114 -9.54 7.56 21.07
C ASP A 114 -10.19 6.28 20.54
N GLU A 115 -9.97 5.94 19.27
CA GLU A 115 -10.48 4.71 18.68
C GLU A 115 -9.76 3.46 19.20
N CYS A 116 -8.52 3.60 19.68
CA CYS A 116 -7.79 2.54 20.37
C CYS A 116 -8.27 2.40 21.84
N SER A 117 -9.58 2.26 22.02
CA SER A 117 -10.22 2.12 23.33
C SER A 117 -10.42 0.65 23.71
N GLN A 118 -10.53 0.38 25.01
CA GLN A 118 -10.83 -0.95 25.53
C GLN A 118 -12.11 -1.53 24.92
N SER A 119 -13.16 -0.71 24.78
CA SER A 119 -14.44 -1.15 24.22
C SER A 119 -14.34 -1.54 22.75
N ASN A 120 -13.58 -0.80 21.94
CA ASN A 120 -13.38 -1.14 20.53
C ASN A 120 -12.50 -2.40 20.39
N ILE A 121 -11.48 -2.56 21.23
CA ILE A 121 -10.63 -3.76 21.26
C ILE A 121 -11.45 -4.99 21.67
N GLU A 122 -12.32 -4.87 22.67
CA GLU A 122 -13.24 -5.96 23.08
C GLU A 122 -14.17 -6.34 21.95
N TRP A 123 -14.81 -5.36 21.30
CA TRP A 123 -15.68 -5.61 20.15
C TRP A 123 -14.95 -6.34 19.01
N LEU A 124 -13.73 -5.93 18.66
CA LEU A 124 -12.94 -6.60 17.62
C LEU A 124 -12.49 -8.00 18.01
N ASN A 125 -12.21 -8.24 19.30
CA ASN A 125 -11.92 -9.58 19.81
C ASN A 125 -13.17 -10.48 19.82
N GLU A 126 -14.36 -9.95 20.11
CA GLU A 126 -15.62 -10.71 19.98
C GLU A 126 -15.89 -11.12 18.53
N MET A 127 -15.59 -10.23 17.57
CA MET A 127 -15.65 -10.57 16.15
C MET A 127 -14.65 -11.67 15.77
N GLU A 128 -13.42 -11.60 16.27
CA GLU A 128 -12.39 -12.60 16.00
C GLU A 128 -12.71 -13.96 16.64
N ALA A 129 -13.27 -13.97 17.84
CA ALA A 129 -13.67 -15.20 18.53
C ALA A 129 -14.78 -15.98 17.81
N ALA A 130 -15.50 -15.34 16.87
CA ALA A 130 -16.43 -16.03 15.98
C ALA A 130 -15.72 -16.81 14.85
N THR A 131 -14.41 -16.67 14.71
CA THR A 131 -13.56 -17.41 13.78
C THR A 131 -12.84 -18.56 14.51
N ASP A 132 -12.33 -19.56 13.78
CA ASP A 132 -11.54 -20.67 14.36
C ASP A 132 -10.11 -20.25 14.79
N THR A 133 -9.85 -18.95 14.97
CA THR A 133 -8.55 -18.41 15.37
C THR A 133 -8.54 -18.10 16.86
N THR A 134 -7.34 -18.03 17.44
CA THR A 134 -7.14 -17.77 18.87
C THR A 134 -6.30 -16.52 19.13
N GLU A 135 -6.23 -15.60 18.16
CA GLU A 135 -5.51 -14.34 18.37
C GLU A 135 -6.32 -13.45 19.31
N THR A 136 -5.64 -12.76 20.22
CA THR A 136 -6.25 -11.74 21.08
C THR A 136 -5.56 -10.43 20.79
N PHE A 137 -6.34 -9.47 20.29
CA PHE A 137 -5.86 -8.13 19.98
C PHE A 137 -5.70 -7.31 21.24
N THR A 138 -4.62 -6.53 21.27
CA THR A 138 -4.30 -5.58 22.34
C THR A 138 -4.35 -4.14 21.84
N GLN A 139 -4.43 -3.92 20.53
CA GLN A 139 -4.52 -2.61 19.90
C GLN A 139 -5.44 -2.65 18.69
N CYS A 140 -6.11 -1.53 18.42
CA CYS A 140 -6.84 -1.31 17.18
C CYS A 140 -6.62 0.10 16.63
N ILE A 141 -6.75 0.24 15.32
CA ILE A 141 -6.55 1.49 14.60
C ILE A 141 -7.67 1.66 13.57
N MET A 142 -8.18 2.89 13.47
CA MET A 142 -9.23 3.24 12.54
C MET A 142 -8.77 4.33 11.59
N PHE A 143 -9.01 4.11 10.30
CA PHE A 143 -8.83 5.09 9.25
C PHE A 143 -10.16 5.33 8.54
N THR A 144 -10.34 6.52 7.97
CA THR A 144 -11.36 6.79 6.98
C THR A 144 -10.74 6.94 5.60
N SER A 145 -11.48 6.61 4.55
CA SER A 145 -11.06 6.88 3.18
C SER A 145 -12.17 7.52 2.36
N ASN A 146 -11.74 8.28 1.35
CA ASN A 146 -12.62 8.75 0.29
C ASN A 146 -12.20 8.10 -1.02
N PHE A 147 -13.16 7.60 -1.77
CA PHE A 147 -12.91 6.98 -3.06
C PHE A 147 -14.12 7.12 -3.97
N HIS A 148 -13.86 7.05 -5.27
CA HIS A 148 -14.90 7.04 -6.28
C HIS A 148 -15.10 5.64 -6.83
N SER A 149 -16.36 5.23 -7.02
CA SER A 149 -16.67 3.92 -7.58
C SER A 149 -16.55 3.90 -9.11
N PRO A 150 -16.62 2.71 -9.75
CA PRO A 150 -16.55 2.63 -11.20
C PRO A 150 -17.73 3.36 -11.86
N LYS A 151 -17.49 3.99 -13.02
CA LYS A 151 -18.52 4.74 -13.77
C LYS A 151 -19.78 3.94 -14.13
N GLN A 152 -19.63 2.65 -14.35
CA GLN A 152 -20.74 1.75 -14.69
C GLN A 152 -21.25 0.97 -13.48
N GLY A 153 -20.71 1.27 -12.29
CA GLY A 153 -20.84 0.44 -11.09
C GLY A 153 -20.10 -0.88 -11.26
N GLY A 154 -20.36 -1.80 -10.33
CA GLY A 154 -19.80 -3.15 -10.40
C GLY A 154 -19.59 -3.75 -9.02
N GLY A 155 -19.75 -5.08 -8.93
CA GLY A 155 -19.62 -5.81 -7.68
C GLY A 155 -20.60 -5.31 -6.62
N ALA A 156 -20.05 -4.70 -5.56
CA ALA A 156 -20.80 -4.17 -4.42
C ALA A 156 -21.09 -2.65 -4.52
N TRP A 157 -20.59 -1.96 -5.55
CA TRP A 157 -20.59 -0.49 -5.60
C TRP A 157 -21.67 0.08 -6.53
N ASN A 158 -22.27 1.18 -6.08
CA ASN A 158 -23.12 2.01 -6.92
C ASN A 158 -22.29 2.60 -8.07
N ALA A 159 -22.94 2.92 -9.18
CA ALA A 159 -22.27 3.50 -10.34
C ALA A 159 -21.94 4.98 -10.11
N ASP A 160 -20.70 5.36 -10.41
CA ASP A 160 -20.24 6.76 -10.48
C ASP A 160 -20.51 7.55 -9.18
N GLU A 161 -20.24 6.94 -8.03
CA GLU A 161 -20.55 7.50 -6.71
C GLU A 161 -19.27 7.78 -5.91
N GLU A 162 -19.26 8.93 -5.23
CA GLU A 162 -18.23 9.28 -4.26
C GLU A 162 -18.61 8.74 -2.88
N TYR A 163 -17.80 7.83 -2.37
CA TYR A 163 -17.90 7.33 -1.01
C TYR A 163 -16.97 8.15 -0.12
N THR A 164 -17.53 8.80 0.89
CA THR A 164 -16.78 9.62 1.85
C THR A 164 -16.80 9.01 3.24
N ASP A 165 -15.74 9.20 4.01
CA ASP A 165 -15.62 8.73 5.40
C ASP A 165 -15.80 7.21 5.55
N TRP A 166 -15.44 6.43 4.53
CA TRP A 166 -15.51 4.97 4.56
C TRP A 166 -14.52 4.43 5.59
N GLN A 167 -14.98 3.65 6.56
CA GLN A 167 -14.17 3.26 7.70
C GLN A 167 -13.38 1.98 7.43
N TRP A 168 -12.17 1.92 8.00
CA TRP A 168 -11.29 0.76 7.99
C TRP A 168 -10.86 0.49 9.42
N TRP A 169 -11.21 -0.68 9.93
CA TRP A 169 -10.85 -1.13 11.28
C TRP A 169 -9.82 -2.24 11.20
N LEU A 170 -8.65 -1.99 11.78
CA LEU A 170 -7.58 -2.96 11.88
C LEU A 170 -7.24 -3.22 13.34
N ALA A 171 -6.81 -4.44 13.62
CA ALA A 171 -6.40 -4.86 14.97
C ALA A 171 -5.08 -5.63 14.91
N ARG A 172 -4.36 -5.65 16.03
CA ARG A 172 -3.16 -6.48 16.19
C ARG A 172 -2.99 -6.93 17.64
N SER A 173 -2.33 -8.07 17.81
CA SER A 173 -1.68 -8.44 19.07
C SER A 173 -0.44 -7.58 19.33
N ASP A 174 0.08 -7.59 20.55
CA ASP A 174 1.23 -6.77 20.94
C ASP A 174 2.47 -7.12 20.10
N GLY A 175 3.00 -6.12 19.39
CA GLY A 175 4.10 -6.29 18.43
C GLY A 175 3.75 -7.12 17.17
N GLY A 176 2.48 -7.51 16.99
CA GLY A 176 1.99 -8.31 15.88
C GLY A 176 1.79 -7.51 14.58
N GLN A 177 1.38 -8.22 13.52
CA GLN A 177 1.01 -7.59 12.25
C GLN A 177 -0.43 -7.06 12.32
N TRP A 178 -0.70 -5.98 11.58
CA TRP A 178 -2.05 -5.47 11.42
C TRP A 178 -2.90 -6.46 10.62
N LYS A 179 -4.05 -6.82 11.18
CA LYS A 179 -5.11 -7.57 10.51
C LYS A 179 -6.26 -6.63 10.21
N LEU A 180 -6.73 -6.63 8.97
CA LEU A 180 -7.96 -5.94 8.60
C LEU A 180 -9.16 -6.72 9.13
N MET A 181 -9.94 -6.08 10.00
CA MET A 181 -11.05 -6.72 10.70
C MET A 181 -12.39 -6.45 10.03
N THR A 182 -12.65 -5.20 9.68
CA THR A 182 -13.87 -4.79 8.99
C THR A 182 -13.68 -3.45 8.30
N TRP A 183 -14.56 -3.14 7.35
CA TRP A 183 -14.60 -1.90 6.63
C TRP A 183 -16.03 -1.59 6.16
N GLY A 184 -16.41 -0.32 6.11
CA GLY A 184 -17.79 0.08 5.82
C GLY A 184 -18.26 1.34 6.53
N TYR A 185 -19.58 1.50 6.56
CA TYR A 185 -20.31 2.51 7.34
C TYR A 185 -20.93 1.90 8.59
#